data_AF-A0A350ZZ07-F1
#
_entry.id   AF-A0A350ZZ07-F1
#
_cell.length_a   1.000
_cell.length_b   1.000
_cell.length_c   1.000
_cell.angle_alpha   90.00
_cell.angle_beta   90.00
_cell.angle_gamma   90.00
#
_symmetry.space_group_name_H-M   'P 1'
#
loop_
_entity.id
_entity.type
_entity.pdbx_description
1 polymer ?
#
loop_
_entity_poly.entity_id
_entity_poly.type
_entity_poly.pdbx_seq_one_letter_code
_entity_poly.pdbx_strand_id
1 'polypeptide(L)'
;MHLLAAQAGGFVEDDSVVTRIAQDPADIVILSAADTTLALLAAACPGEGFPSVRLANLLHLRQPASVDLYLDEVLQHARVVVIDHLGGESYWPYGTEQVGQVCRAHGIALVMFSGDATEDTNLLMKGSVDVELA
;
A
#
# COMPACT_ATOMS: atom_id res chain seq x y z
N MET A 1 17.37 0.97 19.30
CA MET A 1 16.36 0.68 18.26
C MET A 1 16.55 -0.77 17.85
N HIS A 2 15.53 -1.61 17.99
CA HIS A 2 15.57 -3.00 17.52
C HIS A 2 14.59 -3.10 16.34
N LEU A 3 15.11 -3.39 15.15
CA LEU A 3 14.31 -3.63 13.94
C LEU A 3 14.01 -5.13 13.86
N LEU A 4 12.74 -5.49 13.81
CA LEU A 4 12.31 -6.86 13.51
C LEU A 4 12.10 -6.96 12.00
N ALA A 5 12.80 -7.89 11.36
CA ALA A 5 12.50 -8.25 9.98
C ALA A 5 11.13 -8.93 9.94
N ALA A 6 10.22 -8.48 9.08
CA ALA A 6 8.95 -9.17 8.87
C ALA A 6 9.24 -10.58 8.33
N GLN A 7 8.81 -11.62 9.04
CA GLN A 7 8.75 -12.96 8.48
C GLN A 7 7.48 -13.09 7.65
N ALA A 8 7.53 -13.83 6.54
CA ALA A 8 6.34 -14.16 5.77
C ALA A 8 5.30 -14.85 6.68
N GLY A 9 4.12 -14.24 6.85
CA GLY A 9 3.05 -14.70 7.74
C GLY A 9 3.20 -14.30 9.22
N GLY A 10 4.23 -13.54 9.59
CA GLY A 10 4.42 -13.01 10.94
C GLY A 10 3.69 -11.68 11.12
N PHE A 11 2.51 -11.74 11.74
CA PHE A 11 1.80 -10.54 12.18
C PHE A 11 2.19 -10.23 13.64
N VAL A 12 2.55 -8.97 13.91
CA VAL A 12 2.89 -8.49 15.25
C VAL A 12 1.76 -7.57 15.70
N GLU A 13 1.00 -7.97 16.72
CA GLU A 13 -0.09 -7.17 17.31
C GLU A 13 0.40 -5.94 18.09
N ASP A 14 1.70 -5.86 18.39
CA ASP A 14 2.28 -4.76 19.15
C ASP A 14 2.47 -3.51 18.28
N ASP A 15 1.60 -2.53 18.50
CA ASP A 15 1.63 -1.20 17.89
C ASP A 15 2.81 -0.32 18.35
N SER A 16 3.82 -0.86 19.02
CA SER A 16 5.10 -0.18 19.26
C SER A 16 6.24 -0.70 18.37
N VAL A 17 6.01 -1.80 17.65
CA VAL A 17 7.05 -2.44 16.83
C VAL A 17 7.09 -1.84 15.43
N VAL A 18 8.26 -1.38 15.03
CA VAL A 18 8.54 -0.97 13.65
C VAL A 18 8.77 -2.22 12.81
N THR A 19 7.79 -2.55 11.98
CA THR A 19 7.87 -3.62 10.99
C THR A 19 8.51 -3.09 9.71
N ARG A 20 9.56 -3.76 9.23
CA ARG A 20 10.11 -3.53 7.88
C ARG A 20 9.65 -4.67 6.97
N ILE A 21 8.91 -4.33 5.92
CA ILE A 21 8.55 -5.27 4.86
C ILE A 21 9.73 -5.36 3.89
N ALA A 22 10.42 -6.51 3.87
CA ALA A 22 11.50 -6.74 2.93
C ALA A 22 10.94 -7.11 1.54
N GLN A 23 10.69 -6.10 0.71
CA GLN A 23 10.28 -6.26 -0.68
C GLN A 23 11.15 -5.40 -1.59
N ASP A 24 11.49 -5.92 -2.78
CA ASP A 24 12.15 -5.11 -3.81
C ASP A 24 11.15 -4.14 -4.46
N PRO A 25 11.62 -2.98 -4.98
CA PRO A 25 10.83 -2.09 -5.82
C PRO A 25 10.11 -2.79 -6.98
N ALA A 26 9.00 -2.19 -7.43
CA ALA A 26 8.26 -2.66 -8.60
C ALA A 26 7.49 -1.53 -9.30
N ASP A 27 7.12 -1.77 -10.56
CA ASP A 27 6.35 -0.82 -11.38
C ASP A 27 4.96 -0.56 -10.82
N ILE A 28 4.32 -1.59 -10.26
CA ILE A 28 2.98 -1.55 -9.67
C ILE A 28 3.06 -2.05 -8.24
N VAL A 29 2.58 -1.25 -7.29
CA VAL A 29 2.46 -1.64 -5.88
C VAL A 29 1.00 -1.58 -5.46
N ILE A 30 0.48 -2.69 -4.93
CA ILE A 30 -0.88 -2.78 -4.42
C ILE A 30 -0.81 -3.03 -2.91
N LEU A 31 -1.42 -2.13 -2.15
CA LEU A 31 -1.60 -2.25 -0.72
C LEU A 31 -3.07 -2.55 -0.43
N SER A 32 -3.34 -3.56 0.38
CA SER A 32 -4.70 -3.88 0.84
C SER A 32 -4.66 -4.28 2.30
N ALA A 33 -5.72 -3.98 3.04
CA ALA A 33 -5.91 -4.54 4.38
C ALA A 33 -6.43 -6.00 4.35
N ALA A 34 -6.91 -6.48 3.20
CA ALA A 34 -7.54 -7.78 3.04
C ALA A 34 -6.57 -8.81 2.43
N ASP A 35 -6.08 -9.74 3.26
CA ASP A 35 -5.20 -10.83 2.79
C ASP A 35 -5.85 -11.72 1.72
N THR A 36 -7.18 -11.87 1.74
CA THR A 36 -7.92 -12.60 0.71
C THR A 36 -7.80 -11.92 -0.66
N THR A 37 -7.86 -10.59 -0.70
CA THR A 37 -7.66 -9.81 -1.94
C THR A 37 -6.24 -9.97 -2.43
N LEU A 38 -5.25 -9.84 -1.55
CA LEU A 38 -3.83 -10.01 -1.90
C LEU A 38 -3.55 -11.43 -2.40
N ALA A 39 -4.13 -12.47 -1.79
CA ALA A 39 -3.96 -13.85 -2.22
C ALA A 39 -4.56 -14.10 -3.61
N LEU A 40 -5.73 -13.55 -3.90
CA LEU A 40 -6.37 -13.64 -5.23
C LEU A 40 -5.54 -12.91 -6.29
N LEU A 41 -5.06 -11.70 -5.99
CA LEU A 41 -4.19 -10.93 -6.88
C LEU A 41 -2.87 -11.66 -7.14
N ALA A 42 -2.28 -12.28 -6.12
CA ALA A 42 -1.07 -13.08 -6.27
C ALA A 42 -1.28 -14.27 -7.21
N ALA A 43 -2.42 -14.96 -7.08
CA ALA A 43 -2.77 -16.09 -7.94
C ALA A 43 -3.09 -15.67 -9.38
N ALA A 44 -3.61 -14.46 -9.58
CA ALA A 44 -3.95 -13.90 -10.89
C ALA A 44 -2.82 -13.06 -11.50
N CYS A 45 -1.69 -12.91 -10.80
CA CYS A 45 -0.62 -12.01 -11.22
C CYS A 45 -0.03 -12.48 -12.56
N PRO A 46 -0.03 -11.63 -13.60
CA PRO A 46 0.49 -11.99 -14.91
C PRO A 46 2.02 -12.25 -14.88
N GLY A 47 2.47 -13.13 -15.76
CA GLY A 47 3.86 -13.57 -15.85
C GLY A 47 4.76 -12.66 -16.70
N GLU A 48 5.73 -13.27 -17.39
CA GLU A 48 6.74 -12.56 -18.19
C GLU A 48 6.14 -11.55 -19.18
N GLY A 49 6.77 -10.38 -19.28
CA GLY A 49 6.35 -9.30 -20.18
C GLY A 49 5.33 -8.33 -19.58
N PHE A 50 4.84 -8.57 -18.36
CA PHE A 50 4.05 -7.60 -17.60
C PHE A 50 4.93 -6.73 -16.69
N PRO A 51 4.53 -5.47 -16.39
CA PRO A 51 5.19 -4.67 -15.36
C PRO A 51 5.31 -5.42 -14.03
N SER A 52 6.41 -5.20 -13.30
CA SER A 52 6.62 -5.86 -12.02
C SER A 52 5.55 -5.46 -11.00
N VAL A 53 5.06 -6.42 -10.21
CA VAL A 53 3.99 -6.20 -9.21
C VAL A 53 4.48 -6.56 -7.81
N ARG A 54 4.15 -5.73 -6.82
CA ARG A 54 4.28 -6.04 -5.38
C ARG A 54 2.95 -5.89 -4.69
N LEU A 55 2.66 -6.84 -3.81
CA LEU A 55 1.46 -6.91 -3.01
C LEU A 55 1.90 -6.85 -1.54
N ALA A 56 1.33 -5.94 -0.75
CA ALA A 56 1.65 -5.87 0.67
C ALA A 56 0.40 -5.58 1.51
N ASN A 57 0.35 -6.21 2.70
CA ASN A 57 -0.71 -5.94 3.64
C ASN A 57 -0.44 -4.62 4.36
N LEU A 58 -1.37 -3.68 4.22
CA LEU A 58 -1.30 -2.34 4.78
C LEU A 58 -1.27 -2.36 6.33
N LEU A 59 -1.85 -3.40 6.94
CA LEU A 59 -1.83 -3.63 8.39
C LEU A 59 -0.43 -3.95 8.94
N HIS A 60 0.55 -4.23 8.09
CA HIS A 60 1.96 -4.34 8.50
C HIS A 60 2.68 -2.97 8.56
N LEU A 61 2.06 -1.90 8.03
CA LEU A 61 2.65 -0.55 7.95
C LEU A 61 2.01 0.40 8.98
N ARG A 62 1.88 0.00 10.24
CA ARG A 62 1.17 0.81 11.27
C ARG A 62 1.99 1.99 11.77
N GLN A 63 3.27 1.74 12.06
CA GLN A 63 4.13 2.77 12.62
C GLN A 63 4.54 3.75 11.53
N PRO A 64 4.59 5.07 11.83
CA PRO A 64 5.12 6.05 10.89
C PRO A 64 6.48 5.64 10.29
N ALA A 65 7.38 5.13 11.12
CA ALA A 65 8.68 4.63 10.64
C ALA A 65 8.58 3.41 9.70
N SER A 66 7.58 2.54 9.85
CA SER A 66 7.33 1.44 8.91
C SER A 66 6.84 1.95 7.57
N VAL A 67 5.94 2.95 7.61
CA VAL A 67 5.43 3.63 6.42
C VAL A 67 6.58 4.29 5.67
N ASP A 68 7.39 5.10 6.37
CA ASP A 68 8.52 5.83 5.79
C ASP A 68 9.53 4.90 5.13
N LEU A 69 9.90 3.81 5.82
CA LEU A 69 10.81 2.81 5.26
C LEU A 69 10.24 2.19 3.99
N TYR A 70 8.95 1.87 3.95
CA TYR A 70 8.33 1.26 2.76
C TYR A 70 8.13 2.28 1.62
N LEU A 71 7.89 3.55 1.96
CA LEU A 71 7.85 4.64 1.00
C LEU A 71 9.20 4.81 0.31
N ASP A 72 10.26 4.89 1.11
CA ASP A 72 11.63 5.07 0.63
C ASP A 72 12.15 3.85 -0.11
N GLU A 73 11.90 2.64 0.39
CA GLU A 73 12.52 1.44 -0.20
C GLU A 73 11.73 0.89 -1.38
N VAL A 74 10.43 1.18 -1.49
CA VAL A 74 9.54 0.53 -2.47
C VAL A 74 8.70 1.53 -3.24
N LEU A 75 7.83 2.31 -2.57
CA LEU A 75 6.78 3.08 -3.26
C LEU A 75 7.34 4.23 -4.10
N GLN A 76 8.42 4.92 -3.69
CA GLN A 76 8.98 6.05 -4.45
C GLN A 76 9.49 5.65 -5.85
N HIS A 77 9.67 4.35 -6.10
CA HIS A 77 10.13 3.78 -7.36
C HIS A 77 8.98 3.27 -8.23
N ALA A 78 7.75 3.26 -7.72
CA ALA A 78 6.59 2.77 -8.45
C ALA A 78 6.15 3.74 -9.55
N ARG A 79 5.42 3.21 -10.53
CA ARG A 79 4.70 3.99 -11.54
C ARG A 79 3.23 4.11 -11.19
N VAL A 80 2.70 3.07 -10.54
CA VAL A 80 1.31 2.99 -10.07
C VAL A 80 1.28 2.44 -8.65
N VAL A 81 0.51 3.10 -7.79
CA VAL A 81 0.19 2.66 -6.44
C VAL A 81 -1.32 2.54 -6.33
N VAL A 82 -1.79 1.39 -5.87
CA VAL A 82 -3.21 1.12 -5.59
C VAL A 82 -3.35 0.84 -4.11
N ILE A 83 -4.26 1.55 -3.43
CA ILE A 83 -4.56 1.34 -2.02
C ILE A 83 -6.03 1.00 -1.86
N ASP A 84 -6.25 -0.23 -1.43
CA ASP A 84 -7.51 -0.75 -0.92
C ASP A 84 -7.54 -0.54 0.61
N HIS A 85 -8.27 0.49 1.04
CA HIS A 85 -8.39 0.87 2.45
C HIS A 85 -9.47 0.05 3.16
N LEU A 86 -9.23 -0.29 4.43
CA LEU A 86 -10.28 -0.80 5.32
C LEU A 86 -11.07 0.41 5.84
N GLY A 87 -12.34 0.56 5.47
CA GLY A 87 -13.13 1.75 5.80
C GLY A 87 -12.62 3.02 5.15
N GLY A 88 -12.51 4.10 5.93
CA GLY A 88 -12.07 5.43 5.48
C GLY A 88 -10.68 5.82 5.96
N GLU A 89 -10.19 6.99 5.53
CA GLU A 89 -8.81 7.49 5.79
C GLU A 89 -8.36 7.44 7.26
N SER A 90 -9.30 7.48 8.21
CA SER A 90 -9.03 7.49 9.64
C SER A 90 -8.38 6.19 10.15
N TYR A 91 -8.46 5.09 9.40
CA TYR A 91 -7.77 3.84 9.76
C TYR A 91 -6.26 3.88 9.49
N TRP A 92 -5.78 4.72 8.57
CA TRP A 92 -4.36 4.83 8.25
C TRP A 92 -3.98 6.26 7.83
N PRO A 93 -4.16 7.26 8.72
CA PRO A 93 -4.10 8.67 8.34
C PRO A 93 -2.69 9.10 7.92
N TYR A 94 -1.67 8.68 8.67
CA TYR A 94 -0.28 9.01 8.36
C TYR A 94 0.15 8.46 7.00
N GLY A 95 -0.09 7.16 6.75
CA GLY A 95 0.27 6.54 5.47
C GLY A 95 -0.52 7.10 4.30
N THR A 96 -1.81 7.38 4.49
CA THR A 96 -2.64 8.04 3.46
C THR A 96 -2.05 9.39 3.05
N GLU A 97 -1.65 10.21 4.03
CA GLU A 97 -1.03 11.50 3.75
C GLU A 97 0.33 11.35 3.06
N GLN A 98 1.23 10.53 3.61
CA GLN A 98 2.59 10.40 3.10
C GLN A 98 2.64 9.76 1.71
N VAL A 99 1.83 8.73 1.44
CA VAL A 99 1.70 8.15 0.09
C VAL A 99 1.24 9.22 -0.90
N GLY A 100 0.25 10.03 -0.55
CA GLY A 100 -0.23 11.12 -1.40
C GLY A 100 0.84 12.18 -1.69
N GLN A 101 1.72 12.47 -0.72
CA GLN A 101 2.84 13.38 -0.90
C GLN A 101 3.90 12.78 -1.83
N VAL A 102 4.35 11.55 -1.58
CA VAL A 102 5.34 10.85 -2.41
C VAL A 102 4.84 10.68 -3.84
N CYS A 103 3.59 10.24 -4.03
CA CYS A 103 3.04 10.05 -5.36
C CYS A 103 2.99 11.35 -6.16
N ARG A 104 2.59 12.47 -5.54
CA ARG A 104 2.63 13.79 -6.19
C ARG A 104 4.05 14.23 -6.53
N ALA A 105 4.99 14.08 -5.60
CA ALA A 105 6.37 14.51 -5.79
C ALA A 105 7.09 13.74 -6.90
N HIS A 106 6.76 12.45 -7.07
CA HIS A 106 7.40 11.56 -8.04
C HIS A 106 6.57 11.33 -9.33
N GLY A 107 5.37 11.90 -9.43
CA GLY A 107 4.49 11.71 -10.60
C GLY A 107 3.93 10.28 -10.71
N ILE A 108 3.72 9.61 -9.58
CA ILE A 108 3.19 8.26 -9.50
C ILE A 108 1.66 8.32 -9.57
N ALA A 109 1.07 7.46 -10.39
CA ALA A 109 -0.39 7.31 -10.44
C ALA A 109 -0.86 6.65 -9.14
N LEU A 110 -1.79 7.29 -8.44
CA LEU A 110 -2.31 6.84 -7.16
C LEU A 110 -3.81 6.58 -7.28
N VAL A 111 -4.20 5.36 -6.96
CA VAL A 111 -5.59 4.94 -6.81
C VAL A 111 -5.85 4.66 -5.33
N MET A 112 -6.89 5.26 -4.77
CA MET A 112 -7.30 5.05 -3.39
C MET A 112 -8.81 4.81 -3.35
N PHE A 113 -9.23 3.69 -2.78
CA PHE A 113 -10.65 3.36 -2.61
C PHE A 113 -10.87 2.58 -1.31
N SER A 114 -12.13 2.40 -0.93
CA SER A 114 -12.51 1.53 0.17
C SER A 114 -12.88 0.15 -0.38
N GLY A 115 -12.28 -0.91 0.15
CA GLY A 115 -12.65 -2.30 -0.19
C GLY A 115 -13.97 -2.75 0.42
N ASP A 116 -14.63 -1.89 1.20
CA ASP A 116 -15.96 -2.15 1.77
C ASP A 116 -17.07 -2.11 0.70
N ALA A 117 -18.26 -2.58 1.06
CA ALA A 117 -19.41 -2.62 0.15
C ALA A 117 -19.93 -1.23 -0.28
N THR A 118 -19.42 -0.15 0.30
CA THR A 118 -19.80 1.23 -0.02
C THR A 118 -18.56 2.01 -0.39
N GLU A 119 -18.61 2.71 -1.52
CA GLU A 119 -17.54 3.63 -1.93
C GLU A 119 -17.36 4.78 -0.93
N ASP A 120 -16.11 5.14 -0.67
CA ASP A 120 -15.76 6.35 0.09
C ASP A 120 -15.26 7.43 -0.87
N THR A 121 -16.10 8.41 -1.16
CA THR A 121 -15.76 9.53 -2.05
C THR A 121 -14.55 10.32 -1.56
N ASN A 122 -14.29 10.38 -0.25
CA ASN A 122 -13.10 11.08 0.27
C ASN A 122 -11.82 10.35 -0.08
N LEU A 123 -11.82 9.01 -0.10
CA LEU A 123 -10.68 8.23 -0.57
C LEU A 123 -10.48 8.39 -2.07
N LEU A 124 -11.56 8.32 -2.85
CA LEU A 124 -11.50 8.49 -4.30
C LEU A 124 -10.90 9.85 -4.68
N MET A 125 -11.30 10.93 -4.01
CA MET A 125 -10.76 12.28 -4.24
C MET A 125 -9.29 12.46 -3.84
N LYS A 126 -8.69 11.52 -3.10
CA LYS A 126 -7.25 11.55 -2.76
C LYS A 126 -6.38 10.86 -3.80
N GLY A 127 -6.98 10.06 -4.68
CA GLY A 127 -6.30 9.54 -5.86
C GLY A 127 -5.76 10.66 -6.75
N SER A 128 -4.76 10.33 -7.57
CA SER A 128 -4.22 11.24 -8.58
C SER A 128 -4.73 10.95 -10.00
N VAL A 129 -5.57 9.92 -10.15
CA VAL A 129 -6.25 9.57 -11.40
C VAL A 129 -7.74 9.94 -11.35
N ASP A 130 -8.38 9.96 -12.51
CA ASP A 130 -9.84 10.18 -12.59
C ASP A 130 -10.58 9.07 -11.83
N VAL A 131 -11.68 9.43 -11.17
CA VAL A 131 -12.51 8.49 -10.40
C VAL A 131 -13.11 7.42 -11.32
N GLU A 132 -13.35 7.72 -12.60
CA GLU A 132 -13.78 6.71 -13.58
C GLU A 132 -12.73 5.62 -13.87
N LEU A 133 -11.45 5.88 -13.52
CA LEU A 133 -10.34 4.93 -13.65
C LEU A 133 -10.00 4.22 -12.32
N ALA A 134 -10.60 4.63 -11.21
CA ALA A 134 -10.38 4.10 -9.87
C ALA A 134 -11.38 2.99 -9.54
#